data_AF-A0A1J5L658-F1
#
_entry.id   AF-A0A1J5L658-F1
#
_cell.length_a   1.000
_cell.length_b   1.000
_cell.length_c   1.000
_cell.angle_alpha   90.00
_cell.angle_beta   90.00
_cell.angle_gamma   90.00
#
_symmetry.space_group_name_H-M   'P 1'
#
loop_
_entity.id
_entity.type
_entity.pdbx_description
1 polymer ?
#
loop_
_entity_poly.entity_id
_entity_poly.type
_entity_poly.pdbx_seq_one_letter_code
_entity_poly.pdbx_strand_id
1 'polypeptide(L)'
;MADAHKLEIFKGLIKFKSNTQKIWGVLILLSIITAVEVVLGIYKPDALMTSVLGMKLLNWIFIILTIVKAYYITWDFMHMRDEAPGLRRAVVWTAIFLICYLVFILLVEGGYVESVYASGYIKRDF
;
A
#
# COMPACT_ATOMS: atom_id res chain seq x y z
N MET A 1 18.96 16.20 32.77
CA MET A 1 19.28 14.75 32.83
C MET A 1 18.46 14.09 31.73
N ALA A 2 19.11 13.24 30.92
CA ALA A 2 18.62 12.83 29.61
C ALA A 2 17.55 11.73 29.70
N ASP A 3 16.33 12.05 29.26
CA ASP A 3 15.29 11.05 29.05
C ASP A 3 15.45 10.43 27.66
N ALA A 4 16.05 9.24 27.67
CA ALA A 4 16.26 8.38 26.52
C ALA A 4 14.92 7.81 26.02
N HIS A 5 14.16 8.63 25.29
CA HIS A 5 12.91 8.19 24.68
C HIS A 5 13.18 7.37 23.41
N LYS A 6 13.43 6.07 23.62
CA LYS A 6 12.97 4.92 22.84
C LYS A 6 12.69 5.17 21.34
N LEU A 7 13.75 5.41 20.58
CA LEU A 7 13.74 5.42 19.11
C LEU A 7 14.21 4.06 18.59
N GLU A 8 13.43 3.01 18.86
CA GLU A 8 13.65 1.68 18.30
C GLU A 8 12.66 1.44 17.16
N ILE A 9 13.08 1.73 15.94
CA ILE A 9 12.48 1.11 14.75
C ILE A 9 13.47 0.05 14.33
N PHE A 10 13.03 -1.21 14.35
CA PHE A 10 13.83 -2.44 14.31
C PHE A 10 14.57 -2.72 15.62
N LYS A 11 14.30 -3.88 16.22
CA LYS A 11 15.04 -4.46 17.35
C LYS A 11 16.56 -4.25 17.23
N GLY A 12 17.09 -3.16 17.78
CA GLY A 12 18.52 -2.96 18.08
C GLY A 12 19.56 -2.89 16.95
N LEU A 13 19.25 -3.07 15.66
CA LEU A 13 20.30 -3.27 14.64
C LEU A 13 20.84 -2.00 13.98
N ILE A 14 20.08 -0.90 13.90
CA ILE A 14 20.55 0.35 13.28
C ILE A 14 20.16 1.53 14.17
N LYS A 15 21.11 2.05 14.95
CA LYS A 15 20.96 3.31 15.67
C LYS A 15 21.25 4.46 14.72
N PHE A 16 20.22 5.14 14.26
CA PHE A 16 20.39 6.38 13.49
C PHE A 16 20.79 7.51 14.43
N LYS A 17 21.93 8.15 14.15
CA LYS A 17 22.46 9.26 14.96
C LYS A 17 21.69 10.57 14.70
N SER A 18 20.99 10.67 13.57
CA SER A 18 20.28 11.87 13.11
C SER A 18 19.02 11.52 12.30
N ASN A 19 18.00 12.39 12.37
CA ASN A 19 16.79 12.30 11.55
C ASN A 19 17.10 12.27 10.05
N THR A 20 18.12 13.01 9.60
CA THR A 20 18.54 13.03 8.19
C THR A 20 19.06 11.68 7.72
N GLN A 21 19.81 10.97 8.58
CA GLN A 21 20.34 9.64 8.28
C GLN A 21 19.22 8.59 8.21
N LYS A 22 18.20 8.74 9.06
CA LYS A 22 17.02 7.89 9.05
C LYS A 22 16.23 8.05 7.75
N ILE A 23 15.99 9.30 7.31
CA ILE A 23 15.31 9.59 6.04
C ILE A 23 16.06 8.95 4.86
N TRP A 24 17.39 9.11 4.80
CA TRP A 24 18.22 8.50 3.75
C TRP A 24 18.17 6.97 3.77
N GLY A 25 18.17 6.35 4.96
CA GLY A 25 18.04 4.90 5.09
C GLY A 25 16.69 4.38 4.58
N VAL A 26 15.59 5.05 4.95
CA VAL A 26 14.24 4.67 4.50
C VAL A 26 14.07 4.92 3.00
N LEU A 27 14.63 6.01 2.47
CA LEU A 27 14.61 6.30 1.03
C LEU A 27 15.28 5.18 0.22
N ILE A 28 16.47 4.74 0.63
CA ILE A 28 17.19 3.64 -0.05
C ILE A 28 16.35 2.35 0.02
N LEU A 29 15.80 2.02 1.20
CA LEU A 29 14.96 0.84 1.36
C LEU A 29 13.74 0.87 0.43
N LEU A 30 13.05 2.02 0.34
CA LEU A 30 11.88 2.17 -0.53
C LEU A 30 12.26 2.18 -2.01
N SER A 31 13.43 2.70 -2.36
CA SER A 31 13.97 2.61 -3.72
C SER A 31 14.22 1.16 -4.13
N ILE A 32 14.84 0.36 -3.25
CA ILE A 32 15.08 -1.07 -3.49
C ILE A 32 13.76 -1.82 -3.65
N ILE A 33 12.80 -1.64 -2.73
CA ILE A 33 11.47 -2.27 -2.82
C ILE A 33 10.81 -1.93 -4.16
N THR A 34 10.86 -0.66 -4.56
CA THR A 34 10.26 -0.21 -5.82
C THR A 34 10.98 -0.78 -7.04
N ALA A 35 12.31 -0.86 -7.01
CA ALA A 35 13.08 -1.48 -8.08
C ALA A 35 12.72 -2.97 -8.24
N VAL A 36 12.59 -3.69 -7.13
CA VAL A 36 12.16 -5.10 -7.13
C VAL A 36 10.75 -5.24 -7.71
N GLU A 37 9.81 -4.38 -7.34
CA GLU A 37 8.46 -4.38 -7.91
C GLU A 37 8.47 -4.15 -9.43
N VAL A 38 9.24 -3.18 -9.91
CA VAL A 38 9.35 -2.90 -11.35
C VAL A 38 9.97 -4.08 -12.10
N VAL A 39 11.04 -4.68 -11.55
CA VAL A 39 11.68 -5.87 -12.12
C VAL A 39 10.70 -7.04 -12.17
N LEU A 40 10.01 -7.35 -11.08
CA LEU A 40 8.99 -8.40 -11.06
C LEU A 40 7.83 -8.11 -12.02
N GLY A 41 7.48 -6.84 -12.20
CA GLY A 41 6.43 -6.39 -13.13
C GLY A 41 6.82 -6.51 -14.60
N ILE A 42 8.10 -6.37 -14.93
CA ILE A 42 8.61 -6.54 -16.30
C ILE A 42 8.82 -8.02 -16.62
N TYR A 43 9.54 -8.76 -15.77
CA TYR A 43 9.92 -10.14 -16.06
C TYR A 43 8.79 -11.15 -15.85
N LYS A 44 7.82 -10.85 -14.96
CA LYS A 44 6.64 -11.68 -14.66
C LYS A 44 6.94 -13.19 -14.68
N PRO A 45 7.83 -13.68 -13.80
CA PRO A 45 8.32 -15.05 -13.88
C PRO A 45 7.18 -16.05 -13.76
N ASP A 46 7.23 -17.13 -14.56
CA ASP A 46 6.14 -18.11 -14.67
C ASP A 46 5.74 -18.75 -13.32
N ALA A 47 6.70 -18.92 -12.42
CA ALA A 47 6.46 -19.41 -11.06
C ALA A 47 5.48 -18.52 -10.26
N LEU A 48 5.44 -17.21 -10.53
CA LEU A 48 4.54 -16.25 -9.87
C LEU A 48 3.22 -16.05 -10.63
N MET A 49 3.05 -16.70 -11.78
CA MET A 49 1.83 -16.64 -12.58
C MET A 49 0.78 -17.67 -12.14
N THR A 50 1.11 -18.53 -11.18
CA THR A 50 0.16 -19.44 -10.53
C THR A 50 -0.99 -18.67 -9.88
N SER A 51 -2.21 -19.18 -10.02
CA SER A 51 -3.40 -18.55 -9.44
C SER A 51 -3.57 -18.98 -7.99
N VAL A 52 -3.69 -18.01 -7.10
CA VAL A 52 -3.97 -18.18 -5.68
C VAL A 52 -5.14 -17.27 -5.32
N LEU A 53 -6.21 -17.84 -4.79
CA LEU A 53 -7.42 -17.10 -4.38
C LEU A 53 -8.00 -16.24 -5.52
N GLY A 54 -8.06 -16.79 -6.74
CA GLY A 54 -8.67 -16.14 -7.90
C GLY A 54 -7.81 -15.06 -8.59
N MET A 55 -6.59 -14.79 -8.10
CA MET A 55 -5.64 -13.87 -8.73
C MET A 55 -4.25 -14.48 -8.85
N LYS A 56 -3.43 -13.94 -9.74
CA LYS A 56 -2.03 -14.38 -9.89
C LYS A 56 -1.27 -14.09 -8.59
N LEU A 57 -0.40 -15.00 -8.15
CA LEU A 57 0.46 -14.81 -6.98
C LEU A 57 1.29 -13.52 -7.09
N LEU A 58 1.69 -13.15 -8.30
CA LEU A 58 2.33 -11.88 -8.59
C LEU A 58 1.51 -10.67 -8.10
N ASN A 59 0.19 -10.65 -8.32
CA ASN A 59 -0.68 -9.55 -7.89
C ASN A 59 -0.73 -9.43 -6.36
N TRP A 60 -0.74 -10.55 -5.65
CA TRP A 60 -0.67 -10.56 -4.19
C TRP A 60 0.62 -9.93 -3.67
N ILE A 61 1.75 -10.25 -4.30
CA ILE A 61 3.04 -9.64 -3.97
C ILE A 61 2.99 -8.13 -4.18
N PHE A 62 2.45 -7.66 -5.30
CA PHE A 62 2.31 -6.22 -5.56
C PHE A 62 1.43 -5.51 -4.52
N ILE A 63 0.30 -6.09 -4.15
CA ILE A 63 -0.59 -5.51 -3.12
C ILE A 63 0.16 -5.38 -1.78
N ILE A 64 0.85 -6.45 -1.36
CA ILE A 64 1.58 -6.45 -0.09
C ILE A 64 2.73 -5.43 -0.13
N LEU A 65 3.55 -5.43 -1.18
CA LEU A 65 4.67 -4.49 -1.32
C LEU A 65 4.19 -3.04 -1.37
N THR A 66 3.06 -2.78 -2.02
CA THR A 66 2.44 -1.44 -2.06
C THR A 66 1.98 -0.98 -0.67
N ILE A 67 1.34 -1.86 0.12
CA ILE A 67 0.92 -1.53 1.50
C ILE A 67 2.15 -1.28 2.39
N VAL A 68 3.17 -2.13 2.31
CA VAL A 68 4.41 -1.97 3.06
C VAL A 68 5.07 -0.63 2.73
N LYS A 69 5.13 -0.27 1.44
CA LYS A 69 5.67 1.02 1.00
C LYS A 69 4.87 2.19 1.53
N ALA A 70 3.54 2.13 1.45
CA ALA A 70 2.66 3.17 1.98
C ALA A 70 2.90 3.38 3.48
N TYR A 71 3.04 2.29 4.25
CA TYR A 71 3.35 2.36 5.67
C TYR A 71 4.65 3.13 5.95
N TYR A 72 5.75 2.77 5.30
CA TYR A 72 7.04 3.44 5.48
C TYR A 72 7.00 4.91 5.04
N ILE A 73 6.30 5.23 3.94
CA ILE A 73 6.15 6.62 3.50
C ILE A 73 5.41 7.45 4.55
N THR A 74 4.25 6.96 5.01
CA THR A 74 3.42 7.70 5.96
C THR A 74 4.10 7.83 7.32
N TRP A 75 4.79 6.79 7.80
CA TRP A 75 5.49 6.87 9.08
C TRP A 75 6.72 7.77 9.04
N ASP A 76 7.57 7.65 8.01
CA ASP A 76 8.90 8.28 7.99
C ASP A 76 8.97 9.57 7.19
N PHE A 77 8.28 9.71 6.05
CA PHE A 77 8.29 10.96 5.28
C PHE A 77 7.20 11.93 5.73
N MET A 78 6.01 11.42 6.07
CA MET A 78 4.92 12.25 6.57
C MET A 78 4.96 12.46 8.08
N HIS A 79 6.00 11.96 8.77
CA HIS A 79 6.24 12.11 10.21
C HIS A 79 5.09 11.64 11.12
N MET A 80 4.12 10.88 10.60
CA MET A 80 2.92 10.46 11.34
C MET A 80 3.20 9.59 12.57
N ARG A 81 4.42 9.07 12.69
CA ARG A 81 4.88 8.35 13.87
C ARG A 81 5.01 9.24 15.10
N ASP A 82 5.54 10.44 14.90
CA ASP A 82 5.93 11.37 15.95
C ASP A 82 4.80 12.37 16.27
N GLU A 83 3.63 12.17 15.64
CA GLU A 83 2.41 12.96 15.81
C GLU A 83 1.50 12.46 16.95
N ALA A 84 0.60 13.34 17.38
CA ALA A 84 -0.38 13.02 18.41
C ALA A 84 -1.23 11.79 18.00
N PRO A 85 -1.49 10.84 18.92
CA PRO A 85 -2.21 9.61 18.60
C PRO A 85 -3.66 9.87 18.13
N GLY A 86 -4.24 11.02 18.47
CA GLY A 86 -5.52 11.48 17.93
C GLY A 86 -5.44 11.78 16.42
N LEU A 87 -4.45 12.58 16.02
CA LEU A 87 -4.24 12.96 14.62
C LEU A 87 -3.92 11.74 13.75
N ARG A 88 -3.05 10.85 14.25
CA ARG A 88 -2.72 9.60 13.56
C ARG A 88 -3.95 8.73 13.30
N ARG A 89 -4.82 8.59 14.30
CA ARG A 89 -6.06 7.82 14.16
C ARG A 89 -7.03 8.48 13.20
N ALA A 90 -7.18 9.80 13.24
CA ALA A 90 -8.06 10.51 12.31
C ALA A 90 -7.68 10.23 10.85
N VAL A 91 -6.41 10.37 10.49
CA VAL A 91 -5.96 10.13 9.11
C VAL A 91 -6.10 8.66 8.71
N VAL A 92 -5.64 7.72 9.54
CA VAL A 92 -5.64 6.29 9.20
C VAL A 92 -7.06 5.73 9.10
N TRP A 93 -7.93 6.04 10.07
CA TRP A 93 -9.31 5.55 10.03
C TRP A 93 -10.12 6.14 8.89
N THR A 94 -9.96 7.43 8.60
CA THR A 94 -10.62 8.05 7.45
C THR A 94 -10.13 7.44 6.14
N ALA A 95 -8.83 7.19 5.98
CA ALA A 95 -8.30 6.56 4.78
C ALA A 95 -8.85 5.14 4.57
N ILE A 96 -8.87 4.31 5.63
CA ILE A 96 -9.43 2.96 5.58
C ILE A 96 -10.92 3.00 5.23
N PHE A 97 -11.68 3.88 5.90
CA PHE A 97 -13.10 4.06 5.63
C PHE A 97 -13.35 4.43 4.16
N LEU A 98 -12.59 5.40 3.63
CA LEU A 98 -12.72 5.85 2.25
C LEU A 98 -12.39 4.72 1.25
N ILE A 99 -11.34 3.94 1.49
CA ILE A 99 -10.99 2.80 0.63
C ILE A 99 -12.12 1.77 0.62
N CYS A 100 -12.62 1.36 1.79
CA CYS A 100 -13.72 0.41 1.88
C CYS A 100 -15.00 0.92 1.22
N TYR A 101 -15.33 2.20 1.43
CA TYR A 101 -16.49 2.84 0.84
C TYR A 101 -16.38 2.96 -0.69
N LEU A 102 -15.19 3.29 -1.21
CA LEU A 102 -14.93 3.36 -2.64
C LEU A 102 -15.04 1.97 -3.29
N VAL A 103 -14.47 0.94 -2.67
CA VAL A 103 -14.64 -0.45 -3.13
C VAL A 103 -16.11 -0.85 -3.14
N PHE A 104 -16.86 -0.51 -2.09
CA PHE A 104 -18.29 -0.77 -2.01
C PHE A 104 -19.07 -0.12 -3.17
N ILE A 105 -18.89 1.18 -3.42
CA ILE A 105 -19.56 1.88 -4.51
C ILE A 105 -19.20 1.25 -5.86
N LEU A 106 -17.91 1.00 -6.13
CA LEU A 106 -17.48 0.44 -7.40
C LEU A 106 -18.10 -0.95 -7.67
N LEU A 107 -18.26 -1.78 -6.64
CA LEU A 107 -18.89 -3.09 -6.79
C LEU A 107 -20.40 -2.99 -7.01
N VAL A 108 -21.09 -2.10 -6.29
CA VAL A 108 -22.54 -1.91 -6.44
C VAL A 108 -22.87 -1.28 -7.79
N GLU A 109 -22.23 -0.16 -8.13
CA GLU A 109 -22.45 0.54 -9.40
C GLU A 109 -21.97 -0.32 -10.58
N GLY A 110 -20.82 -0.99 -10.44
CA GLY A 110 -20.33 -1.91 -11.47
C GLY A 110 -21.30 -3.06 -11.75
N GLY A 111 -21.88 -3.65 -10.70
CA GLY A 111 -22.90 -4.70 -10.85
C GLY A 111 -24.22 -4.17 -11.43
N TYR A 112 -24.64 -2.96 -11.04
CA TYR A 112 -25.83 -2.33 -11.62
C TYR A 112 -25.64 -2.07 -13.11
N VAL A 113 -24.51 -1.48 -13.51
CA VAL A 113 -24.16 -1.22 -14.90
C VAL A 113 -24.15 -2.52 -15.71
N GLU A 114 -23.50 -3.58 -15.22
CA GLU A 114 -23.48 -4.90 -15.88
C GLU A 114 -24.90 -5.44 -16.11
N SER A 115 -25.77 -5.37 -15.09
CA SER A 115 -27.15 -5.84 -15.18
C SER A 115 -27.96 -5.08 -16.24
N VAL A 116 -27.76 -3.76 -16.36
CA VAL A 116 -28.41 -2.92 -17.38
C VAL A 116 -27.88 -3.26 -18.77
N TYR A 117 -26.58 -3.52 -18.92
CA TYR A 117 -26.01 -3.98 -20.20
C TYR A 117 -26.51 -5.38 -20.60
N ALA A 118 -26.78 -6.27 -19.65
CA ALA A 118 -27.23 -7.63 -19.88
C ALA A 118 -28.75 -7.73 -20.16
N SER A 119 -29.56 -6.88 -19.53
CA SER A 119 -31.03 -6.91 -19.63
C SER A 119 -31.63 -5.82 -20.52
N GLY A 120 -30.85 -4.77 -20.82
CA GLY A 120 -31.26 -3.68 -21.70
C GLY A 120 -31.14 -4.06 -23.17
N TYR A 121 -32.12 -3.64 -23.98
CA TYR A 121 -32.13 -3.76 -25.45
C TYR A 121 -31.05 -2.88 -26.08
N ILE A 122 -29.78 -3.22 -25.91
CA ILE A 122 -28.66 -2.59 -26.62
C ILE A 122 -28.54 -3.34 -27.95
N LYS A 123 -29.02 -2.72 -29.04
CA LYS A 123 -28.72 -3.20 -30.39
C LYS A 123 -27.20 -3.22 -30.57
N ARG A 124 -26.61 -4.41 -30.59
CA ARG A 124 -25.21 -4.66 -30.94
C ARG A 124 -25.06 -4.95 -32.43
N ASP A 125 -25.80 -4.21 -33.26
CA ASP A 125 -25.68 -4.28 -34.72
C ASP A 125 -24.84 -3.09 -35.19
N PHE A 126 -23.67 -3.41 -35.74
CA PHE A 126 -23.09 -2.71 -36.88
C PHE A 126 -22.89 -3.73 -37.99
#